data_AF-A0A430ARX4-F1
#
_entry.id   AF-A0A430ARX4-F1
#
_cell.length_a   1.000
_cell.length_b   1.000
_cell.length_c   1.000
_cell.angle_alpha   90.00
_cell.angle_beta   90.00
_cell.angle_gamma   90.00
#
_symmetry.space_group_name_H-M   'P 1'
#
loop_
_entity.id
_entity.type
_entity.pdbx_description
1 polymer ?
#
loop_
_entity_poly.entity_id
_entity_poly.type
_entity_poly.pdbx_seq_one_letter_code
_entity_poly.pdbx_strand_id
1 'polypeptide(L)'
;MTEGSNQGLLVIVAIIIFGIFVAISYLLFQDKLHVGLSEIFEDGLEQASDTLNNTSNIKSEREDETYIYAKIREASPEKNETEIWVQAEKLKNGTLEIIKSSIKDADYSSGFKEMTGDLILPDKIDGKKITIIGYGAFRFSKFNGNLKLPVNLITVEEIAFYDSLFIGTLSLPNSLKGIDRHSFTKALFTGTFDLKNLNYIQAYAFLDTNFDRVVNDNIGISNDSNEERPTKGIHKKSIRMVNGSYYHGKK
;
A
#
# COMPACT_ATOMS: atom_id res chain seq x y z
N MET A 1 -46.54 64.99 22.83
CA MET A 1 -45.28 64.40 23.33
C MET A 1 -45.50 62.92 23.65
N THR A 2 -45.60 62.05 22.63
CA THR A 2 -45.76 60.59 22.82
C THR A 2 -44.91 59.74 21.88
N GLU A 3 -44.07 60.33 21.03
CA GLU A 3 -43.25 59.54 20.08
C GLU A 3 -42.00 58.89 20.71
N GLY A 4 -41.46 59.43 21.81
CA GLY A 4 -40.27 58.87 22.46
C GLY A 4 -40.50 57.57 23.23
N SER A 5 -41.72 57.36 23.75
CA SER A 5 -42.07 56.14 24.53
C SER A 5 -42.17 54.90 23.64
N ASN A 6 -42.71 55.05 22.43
CA ASN A 6 -42.86 53.94 21.50
C ASN A 6 -41.53 53.47 20.90
N GLN A 7 -40.55 54.36 20.72
CA GLN A 7 -39.21 53.97 20.25
C GLN A 7 -38.41 53.20 21.31
N GLY A 8 -38.48 53.59 22.58
CA GLY A 8 -37.83 52.84 23.66
C GLY A 8 -38.38 51.42 23.82
N LEU A 9 -39.71 51.26 23.68
CA LEU A 9 -40.37 49.95 23.72
C LEU A 9 -39.94 49.05 22.54
N LEU A 10 -39.84 49.60 21.33
CA LEU A 10 -39.40 48.84 20.14
C LEU A 10 -37.96 48.35 20.27
N VAL A 11 -37.06 49.16 20.86
CA VAL A 11 -35.66 48.75 21.10
C VAL A 11 -35.60 47.58 22.10
N ILE A 12 -36.39 47.64 23.18
CA ILE A 12 -36.44 46.56 24.18
C ILE A 12 -36.98 45.27 23.54
N VAL A 13 -38.05 45.36 22.75
CA VAL A 13 -38.62 44.21 22.04
C VAL A 13 -37.60 43.60 21.06
N ALA A 14 -36.85 44.43 20.32
CA ALA A 14 -35.83 43.95 19.40
C ALA A 14 -34.69 43.19 20.11
N ILE A 15 -34.24 43.68 21.27
CA ILE A 15 -33.20 43.02 22.08
C ILE A 15 -33.69 41.66 22.58
N ILE A 16 -34.94 41.58 23.04
CA ILE A 16 -35.53 40.32 23.52
C ILE A 16 -35.64 39.32 22.38
N ILE A 17 -36.14 39.73 21.21
CA ILE A 17 -36.26 38.85 20.04
C ILE A 17 -34.87 38.35 19.59
N PHE A 18 -33.87 39.23 19.57
CA PHE A 18 -32.49 38.84 19.23
C PHE A 18 -31.91 37.84 20.24
N GLY A 19 -32.12 38.08 21.54
CA GLY A 19 -31.70 37.14 22.59
C GLY A 19 -32.34 35.77 22.46
N ILE A 20 -33.64 35.71 22.16
CA ILE A 20 -34.37 34.46 21.90
C ILE A 20 -33.82 33.77 20.64
N PHE A 21 -33.57 34.51 19.57
CA PHE A 21 -33.01 33.97 18.33
C PHE A 21 -31.61 33.36 18.57
N VAL A 22 -30.76 34.03 19.34
CA VAL A 22 -29.44 33.50 19.71
C VAL A 22 -29.58 32.25 20.57
N ALA A 23 -30.48 32.23 21.54
CA ALA A 23 -30.72 31.06 22.40
C ALA A 23 -31.27 29.86 21.63
N ILE A 24 -32.23 30.07 20.73
CA ILE A 24 -32.79 29.01 19.86
C ILE A 24 -31.72 28.51 18.88
N SER A 25 -30.93 29.41 18.30
CA SER A 25 -29.82 29.02 17.43
C SER A 25 -28.82 28.15 18.20
N TYR A 26 -28.41 28.59 19.39
CA TYR A 26 -27.53 27.81 20.26
C TYR A 26 -28.10 26.42 20.55
N LEU A 27 -29.37 26.32 20.97
CA LEU A 27 -30.02 25.02 21.25
C LEU A 27 -30.16 24.13 20.00
N LEU A 28 -30.48 24.70 18.83
CA LEU A 28 -30.62 23.94 17.58
C LEU A 28 -29.29 23.44 17.02
N PHE A 29 -28.22 24.20 17.25
CA PHE A 29 -26.90 23.91 16.69
C PHE A 29 -25.95 23.25 17.71
N GLN A 30 -26.22 23.27 19.02
CA GLN A 30 -25.36 22.65 20.04
C GLN A 30 -25.23 21.14 19.81
N ASP A 31 -26.35 20.43 19.67
CA ASP A 31 -26.32 18.97 19.49
C ASP A 31 -25.82 18.58 18.09
N LYS A 32 -26.15 19.37 17.05
CA LYS A 32 -25.76 19.10 15.66
C LYS A 32 -24.31 19.43 15.34
N LEU A 33 -23.76 20.51 15.92
CA LEU A 33 -22.34 20.86 15.75
C LEU A 33 -21.44 19.90 16.52
N HIS A 34 -21.84 19.47 17.72
CA HIS A 34 -20.99 18.60 18.53
C HIS A 34 -20.80 17.24 17.86
N VAL A 35 -21.88 16.61 17.38
CA VAL A 35 -21.82 15.30 16.70
C VAL A 35 -21.15 15.41 15.34
N GLY A 36 -21.57 16.38 14.51
CA GLY A 36 -21.04 16.51 13.15
C GLY A 36 -19.56 16.86 13.11
N LEU A 37 -19.07 17.71 14.02
CA LEU A 37 -17.64 18.03 14.07
C LEU A 37 -16.83 16.92 14.73
N SER A 38 -17.32 16.28 15.82
CA SER A 38 -16.58 15.18 16.42
C SER A 38 -16.42 14.02 15.44
N GLU A 39 -17.47 13.65 14.71
CA GLU A 39 -17.39 12.61 13.68
C GLU A 39 -16.45 13.01 12.54
N ILE A 40 -16.52 14.25 12.03
CA ILE A 40 -15.60 14.73 10.97
C ILE A 40 -14.15 14.78 11.45
N PHE A 41 -13.89 15.14 12.71
CA PHE A 41 -12.54 15.19 13.26
C PHE A 41 -12.02 13.81 13.65
N GLU A 42 -12.87 12.91 14.14
CA GLU A 42 -12.50 11.51 14.41
C GLU A 42 -12.21 10.78 13.10
N ASP A 43 -13.07 10.89 12.08
CA ASP A 43 -12.84 10.33 10.75
C ASP A 43 -11.58 10.92 10.11
N GLY A 44 -11.40 12.24 10.19
CA GLY A 44 -10.23 12.93 9.65
C GLY A 44 -8.93 12.55 10.37
N LEU A 45 -8.98 12.34 11.69
CA LEU A 45 -7.83 11.91 12.48
C LEU A 45 -7.55 10.41 12.30
N GLU A 46 -8.56 9.56 12.17
CA GLU A 46 -8.43 8.16 11.82
C GLU A 46 -7.84 8.03 10.42
N GLN A 47 -8.31 8.79 9.45
CA GLN A 47 -7.79 8.80 8.08
C GLN A 47 -6.35 9.38 8.01
N ALA A 48 -6.03 10.40 8.80
CA ALA A 48 -4.67 10.93 8.92
C ALA A 48 -3.74 9.98 9.67
N SER A 49 -4.23 9.33 10.72
CA SER A 49 -3.55 8.27 11.48
C SER A 49 -3.32 7.06 10.59
N ASP A 50 -4.27 6.64 9.76
CA ASP A 50 -4.08 5.56 8.81
C ASP A 50 -3.04 5.92 7.75
N THR A 51 -3.03 7.18 7.33
CA THR A 51 -2.01 7.72 6.42
C THR A 51 -0.63 7.78 7.08
N LEU A 52 -0.52 8.02 8.39
CA LEU A 52 0.75 8.12 9.14
C LEU A 52 1.25 6.79 9.75
N ASN A 53 0.33 5.95 10.22
CA ASN A 53 0.58 4.80 11.10
C ASN A 53 0.40 3.47 10.38
N ASN A 54 -0.40 3.38 9.32
CA ASN A 54 -0.80 2.08 8.80
C ASN A 54 0.21 1.45 7.83
N THR A 55 1.53 1.58 8.08
CA THR A 55 2.59 0.63 7.60
C THR A 55 4.05 0.95 7.99
N SER A 56 4.38 1.69 9.07
CA SER A 56 5.83 1.95 9.35
C SER A 56 6.50 0.91 10.26
N ASN A 57 5.79 0.31 11.20
CA ASN A 57 6.32 -0.75 12.07
C ASN A 57 5.19 -1.47 12.80
N ILE A 58 5.05 -2.78 12.60
CA ILE A 58 4.06 -3.60 13.31
C ILE A 58 4.73 -4.48 14.38
N LYS A 59 3.91 -5.03 15.27
CA LYS A 59 4.34 -6.04 16.24
C LYS A 59 4.13 -7.44 15.67
N SER A 60 5.01 -8.35 16.04
CA SER A 60 4.76 -9.77 15.80
C SER A 60 3.83 -10.33 16.86
N GLU A 61 3.11 -11.38 16.47
CA GLU A 61 2.25 -12.15 17.37
C GLU A 61 3.06 -13.21 18.10
N ARG A 62 4.09 -13.75 17.43
CA ARG A 62 5.15 -14.52 18.07
C ARG A 62 6.43 -14.48 17.24
N GLU A 63 7.51 -14.85 17.87
CA GLU A 63 8.80 -15.08 17.22
C GLU A 63 9.48 -16.33 17.82
N ASP A 64 10.32 -16.98 17.02
CA ASP A 64 11.27 -18.01 17.45
C ASP A 64 12.70 -17.54 17.15
N GLU A 65 13.73 -18.39 17.30
CA GLU A 65 15.12 -17.98 17.06
C GLU A 65 15.37 -17.52 15.61
N THR A 66 14.65 -18.08 14.65
CA THR A 66 14.88 -17.88 13.21
C THR A 66 13.82 -16.97 12.59
N TYR A 67 12.57 -17.07 13.02
CA TYR A 67 11.42 -16.47 12.36
C TYR A 67 10.62 -15.53 13.26
N ILE A 68 9.94 -14.60 12.59
CA ILE A 68 8.92 -13.73 13.14
C ILE A 68 7.61 -14.02 12.41
N TYR A 69 6.52 -14.10 13.14
CA TYR A 69 5.19 -14.32 12.60
C TYR A 69 4.31 -13.13 12.94
N ALA A 70 3.80 -12.46 11.92
CA ALA A 70 3.03 -11.24 12.11
C ALA A 70 1.80 -11.24 11.22
N LYS A 71 0.68 -10.77 11.79
CA LYS A 71 -0.48 -10.38 11.02
C LYS A 71 -0.24 -8.99 10.46
N ILE A 72 -0.30 -8.86 9.13
CA ILE A 72 -0.06 -7.59 8.44
C ILE A 72 -1.37 -6.93 7.96
N ARG A 73 -2.47 -7.69 7.93
CA ARG A 73 -3.79 -7.18 7.53
C ARG A 73 -4.88 -8.02 8.16
N GLU A 74 -5.87 -7.38 8.78
CA GLU A 74 -7.13 -8.01 9.21
C GLU A 74 -8.02 -8.34 8.00
N ALA A 75 -8.93 -9.31 8.14
CA ALA A 75 -9.95 -9.51 7.12
C ALA A 75 -10.94 -8.33 7.09
N SER A 76 -11.36 -7.93 5.90
CA SER A 76 -12.44 -6.95 5.69
C SER A 76 -13.45 -7.52 4.69
N PRO A 77 -14.54 -8.14 5.16
CA PRO A 77 -15.58 -8.69 4.27
C PRO A 77 -16.20 -7.64 3.35
N GLU A 78 -16.40 -6.41 3.85
CA GLU A 78 -16.96 -5.27 3.10
C GLU A 78 -16.10 -4.91 1.88
N LYS A 79 -14.77 -5.07 1.99
CA LYS A 79 -13.80 -4.82 0.91
C LYS A 79 -13.39 -6.08 0.17
N ASN A 80 -13.96 -7.25 0.52
CA ASN A 80 -13.55 -8.56 0.02
C ASN A 80 -12.05 -8.84 0.24
N GLU A 81 -11.54 -8.45 1.41
CA GLU A 81 -10.15 -8.64 1.81
C GLU A 81 -10.05 -9.76 2.84
N THR A 82 -9.13 -10.69 2.62
CA THR A 82 -8.82 -11.75 3.59
C THR A 82 -7.79 -11.31 4.61
N GLU A 83 -7.73 -11.98 5.74
CA GLU A 83 -6.63 -11.78 6.70
C GLU A 83 -5.30 -12.18 6.05
N ILE A 84 -4.21 -11.48 6.36
CA ILE A 84 -2.88 -11.81 5.82
C ILE A 84 -1.86 -11.88 6.94
N TRP A 85 -1.19 -13.02 6.99
CA TRP A 85 -0.07 -13.33 7.87
C TRP A 85 1.20 -13.53 7.07
N VAL A 86 2.33 -13.18 7.68
CA VAL A 86 3.66 -13.40 7.11
C VAL A 86 4.56 -14.11 8.11
N GLN A 87 5.35 -15.05 7.60
CA GLN A 87 6.52 -15.61 8.27
C GLN A 87 7.75 -14.93 7.68
N ALA A 88 8.49 -14.21 8.51
CA ALA A 88 9.69 -13.49 8.11
C ALA A 88 10.94 -14.09 8.79
N GLU A 89 11.98 -14.39 8.03
CA GLU A 89 13.27 -14.86 8.53
C GLU A 89 14.12 -13.68 9.03
N LYS A 90 14.77 -13.89 10.18
CA LYS A 90 15.73 -12.96 10.76
C LYS A 90 17.09 -13.14 10.09
N LEU A 91 17.50 -12.13 9.32
CA LEU A 91 18.77 -12.14 8.62
C LEU A 91 19.93 -11.74 9.54
N LYS A 92 21.14 -12.20 9.21
CA LYS A 92 22.38 -11.94 9.99
C LYS A 92 22.71 -10.44 10.14
N ASN A 93 22.25 -9.61 9.21
CA ASN A 93 22.44 -8.15 9.22
C ASN A 93 21.38 -7.41 10.07
N GLY A 94 20.48 -8.13 10.76
CA GLY A 94 19.43 -7.57 11.60
C GLY A 94 18.17 -7.11 10.85
N THR A 95 18.05 -7.41 9.55
CA THR A 95 16.85 -7.15 8.76
C THR A 95 16.01 -8.41 8.56
N LEU A 96 14.89 -8.26 7.84
CA LEU A 96 13.92 -9.33 7.62
C LEU A 96 13.75 -9.65 6.14
N GLU A 97 13.54 -10.93 5.88
CA GLU A 97 13.04 -11.47 4.62
C GLU A 97 11.66 -12.08 4.84
N ILE A 98 10.64 -11.63 4.11
CA ILE A 98 9.34 -12.32 4.14
C ILE A 98 9.46 -13.54 3.25
N ILE A 99 9.43 -14.74 3.82
CA ILE A 99 9.65 -16.00 3.10
C ILE A 99 8.34 -16.75 2.80
N LYS A 100 7.31 -16.55 3.62
CA LYS A 100 6.00 -17.19 3.45
C LYS A 100 4.87 -16.31 3.91
N SER A 101 3.67 -16.63 3.44
CA SER A 101 2.42 -16.00 3.86
C SER A 101 1.32 -17.03 4.11
N SER A 102 0.28 -16.61 4.84
CA SER A 102 -0.94 -17.39 5.10
C SER A 102 -2.16 -16.48 5.34
N ILE A 103 -3.37 -17.02 5.28
CA ILE A 103 -4.62 -16.32 5.61
C ILE A 103 -5.04 -16.46 7.08
N LYS A 104 -4.19 -17.10 7.88
CA LYS A 104 -4.38 -17.36 9.31
C LYS A 104 -3.00 -17.61 9.93
N ASP A 105 -2.95 -17.67 11.24
CA ASP A 105 -1.69 -17.92 11.94
C ASP A 105 -1.22 -19.40 11.96
N ALA A 106 -1.23 -20.03 10.79
CA ALA A 106 -0.84 -21.42 10.59
C ALA A 106 -0.62 -21.70 9.10
N ASP A 107 -0.09 -22.87 8.76
CA ASP A 107 -0.02 -23.39 7.37
C ASP A 107 0.71 -22.49 6.37
N TYR A 108 1.76 -21.79 6.82
CA TYR A 108 2.59 -20.92 5.97
C TYR A 108 3.17 -21.70 4.78
N SER A 109 2.69 -21.40 3.57
CA SER A 109 2.96 -22.17 2.34
C SER A 109 3.38 -21.32 1.14
N SER A 110 3.78 -20.05 1.39
CA SER A 110 4.25 -19.11 0.36
C SER A 110 3.15 -18.68 -0.62
N GLY A 111 1.97 -18.35 -0.08
CA GLY A 111 0.83 -17.76 -0.80
C GLY A 111 -0.36 -18.71 -1.02
N PHE A 112 -1.56 -18.14 -1.07
CA PHE A 112 -2.84 -18.86 -1.11
C PHE A 112 -3.81 -18.21 -2.10
N LYS A 113 -4.57 -19.00 -2.85
CA LYS A 113 -5.52 -18.46 -3.86
C LYS A 113 -6.64 -17.61 -3.24
N GLU A 114 -6.85 -17.78 -1.94
CA GLU A 114 -7.83 -17.09 -1.12
C GLU A 114 -7.35 -15.69 -0.66
N MET A 115 -6.07 -15.37 -0.84
CA MET A 115 -5.55 -14.02 -0.54
C MET A 115 -6.02 -13.02 -1.59
N THR A 116 -6.88 -12.06 -1.21
CA THR A 116 -7.53 -11.10 -2.13
C THR A 116 -7.38 -9.65 -1.64
N GLY A 117 -7.70 -8.65 -2.46
CA GLY A 117 -7.68 -7.23 -2.09
C GLY A 117 -6.31 -6.55 -2.17
N ASP A 118 -6.16 -5.44 -1.44
CA ASP A 118 -4.93 -4.63 -1.40
C ASP A 118 -3.85 -5.28 -0.51
N LEU A 119 -2.60 -5.30 -0.94
CA LEU A 119 -1.49 -5.73 -0.09
C LEU A 119 -0.62 -4.55 0.31
N ILE A 120 -0.71 -4.16 1.58
CA ILE A 120 0.06 -3.06 2.15
C ILE A 120 1.10 -3.65 3.12
N LEU A 121 2.35 -3.80 2.66
CA LEU A 121 3.42 -4.41 3.46
C LEU A 121 4.04 -3.37 4.42
N PRO A 122 4.24 -3.71 5.71
CA PRO A 122 4.85 -2.80 6.66
C PRO A 122 6.34 -2.60 6.38
N ASP A 123 6.87 -1.44 6.77
CA ASP A 123 8.30 -1.14 6.62
C ASP A 123 9.17 -1.94 7.58
N LYS A 124 8.59 -2.32 8.74
CA LYS A 124 9.26 -3.02 9.83
C LYS A 124 8.32 -3.96 10.58
N ILE A 125 8.91 -5.00 11.18
CA ILE A 125 8.26 -5.84 12.19
C ILE A 125 9.20 -5.88 13.41
N ASP A 126 8.69 -5.53 14.58
CA ASP A 126 9.48 -5.40 15.82
C ASP A 126 10.73 -4.53 15.67
N GLY A 127 10.59 -3.43 14.93
CA GLY A 127 11.67 -2.48 14.66
C GLY A 127 12.70 -2.95 13.63
N LYS A 128 12.63 -4.20 13.17
CA LYS A 128 13.52 -4.75 12.14
C LYS A 128 12.96 -4.45 10.75
N LYS A 129 13.81 -3.92 9.88
CA LYS A 129 13.43 -3.51 8.51
C LYS A 129 13.15 -4.71 7.63
N ILE A 130 12.11 -4.63 6.81
CA ILE A 130 11.88 -5.60 5.74
C ILE A 130 12.71 -5.18 4.53
N THR A 131 13.66 -6.03 4.15
CA THR A 131 14.60 -5.75 3.05
C THR A 131 14.45 -6.69 1.86
N ILE A 132 13.83 -7.85 2.06
CA ILE A 132 13.66 -8.85 1.00
C ILE A 132 12.22 -9.37 1.05
N ILE A 133 11.58 -9.47 -0.12
CA ILE A 133 10.43 -10.37 -0.32
C ILE A 133 11.00 -11.61 -0.99
N GLY A 134 11.06 -12.69 -0.22
CA GLY A 134 11.79 -13.91 -0.57
C GLY A 134 11.09 -14.74 -1.64
N TYR A 135 11.82 -15.77 -2.10
CA TYR A 135 11.38 -16.69 -3.14
C TYR A 135 9.95 -17.18 -2.90
N GLY A 136 9.06 -16.80 -3.83
CA GLY A 136 7.68 -17.23 -3.82
C GLY A 136 6.82 -16.79 -2.64
N ALA A 137 7.24 -15.85 -1.79
CA ALA A 137 6.59 -15.56 -0.50
C ALA A 137 5.05 -15.36 -0.55
N PHE A 138 4.52 -14.84 -1.65
CA PHE A 138 3.10 -14.62 -1.93
C PHE A 138 2.66 -15.26 -3.25
N ARG A 139 3.33 -16.31 -3.71
CA ARG A 139 3.03 -16.98 -4.98
C ARG A 139 1.60 -17.53 -4.99
N PHE A 140 0.93 -17.43 -6.14
CA PHE A 140 -0.46 -17.84 -6.36
C PHE A 140 -1.52 -17.08 -5.55
N SER A 141 -1.12 -16.06 -4.79
CA SER A 141 -2.05 -15.16 -4.13
C SER A 141 -2.89 -14.41 -5.15
N LYS A 142 -4.20 -14.27 -4.93
CA LYS A 142 -5.14 -13.61 -5.87
C LYS A 142 -5.43 -12.15 -5.48
N PHE A 143 -4.43 -11.47 -4.92
CA PHE A 143 -4.51 -10.03 -4.69
C PHE A 143 -4.91 -9.34 -5.99
N ASN A 144 -5.95 -8.53 -5.93
CA ASN A 144 -6.60 -7.87 -7.06
C ASN A 144 -6.75 -6.37 -6.82
N GLY A 145 -6.03 -5.86 -5.81
CA GLY A 145 -6.00 -4.47 -5.39
C GLY A 145 -4.64 -3.82 -5.62
N ASN A 146 -4.36 -2.75 -4.87
CA ASN A 146 -3.10 -2.03 -4.89
C ASN A 146 -2.01 -2.75 -4.09
N LEU A 147 -0.74 -2.48 -4.43
CA LEU A 147 0.43 -2.98 -3.71
C LEU A 147 1.24 -1.82 -3.13
N LYS A 148 1.53 -1.85 -1.83
CA LYS A 148 2.54 -0.99 -1.19
C LYS A 148 3.71 -1.84 -0.70
N LEU A 149 4.90 -1.52 -1.20
CA LEU A 149 6.15 -2.17 -0.82
C LEU A 149 6.82 -1.46 0.38
N PRO A 150 7.59 -2.18 1.22
CA PRO A 150 8.34 -1.59 2.33
C PRO A 150 9.37 -0.53 1.85
N VAL A 151 9.49 0.59 2.55
CA VAL A 151 10.38 1.71 2.15
C VAL A 151 11.87 1.37 2.16
N ASN A 152 12.28 0.31 2.87
CA ASN A 152 13.66 -0.17 2.95
C ASN A 152 13.90 -1.44 2.09
N LEU A 153 12.94 -1.83 1.25
CA LEU A 153 13.05 -3.02 0.43
C LEU A 153 14.22 -2.92 -0.55
N ILE A 154 15.04 -3.96 -0.64
CA ILE A 154 16.24 -4.04 -1.47
C ILE A 154 16.00 -4.96 -2.67
N THR A 155 15.32 -6.10 -2.47
CA THR A 155 15.09 -7.09 -3.52
C THR A 155 13.69 -7.69 -3.42
N VAL A 156 13.07 -7.93 -4.57
CA VAL A 156 11.93 -8.84 -4.72
C VAL A 156 12.43 -10.07 -5.48
N GLU A 157 12.41 -11.23 -4.83
CA GLU A 157 12.99 -12.46 -5.36
C GLU A 157 12.07 -13.17 -6.36
N GLU A 158 12.61 -14.24 -6.94
CA GLU A 158 11.96 -15.02 -7.98
C GLU A 158 10.57 -15.48 -7.51
N ILE A 159 9.59 -15.35 -8.42
CA ILE A 159 8.18 -15.75 -8.24
C ILE A 159 7.47 -15.20 -6.99
N ALA A 160 8.03 -14.21 -6.29
CA ALA A 160 7.52 -13.68 -5.03
C ALA A 160 6.02 -13.35 -5.05
N PHE A 161 5.53 -12.73 -6.13
CA PHE A 161 4.11 -12.40 -6.35
C PHE A 161 3.58 -13.01 -7.66
N TYR A 162 4.13 -14.15 -8.07
CA TYR A 162 3.69 -14.81 -9.29
C TYR A 162 2.20 -15.17 -9.21
N ASP A 163 1.42 -14.82 -10.23
CA ASP A 163 -0.02 -15.09 -10.34
C ASP A 163 -0.90 -14.29 -9.36
N SER A 164 -0.35 -13.18 -8.82
CA SER A 164 -1.09 -12.08 -8.20
C SER A 164 -1.52 -11.04 -9.23
N LEU A 165 -2.76 -10.59 -9.12
CA LEU A 165 -3.48 -9.79 -10.12
C LEU A 165 -3.52 -8.30 -9.71
N PHE A 166 -2.46 -7.80 -9.08
CA PHE A 166 -2.41 -6.42 -8.59
C PHE A 166 -2.77 -5.42 -9.69
N ILE A 167 -3.56 -4.41 -9.32
CA ILE A 167 -4.04 -3.37 -10.24
C ILE A 167 -3.41 -2.02 -9.88
N GLY A 168 -3.73 -0.99 -10.66
CA GLY A 168 -3.28 0.38 -10.41
C GLY A 168 -1.80 0.59 -10.74
N THR A 169 -1.24 1.68 -10.23
CA THR A 169 0.16 2.05 -10.49
C THR A 169 1.09 1.39 -9.47
N LEU A 170 2.26 0.92 -9.91
CA LEU A 170 3.30 0.42 -9.03
C LEU A 170 4.31 1.53 -8.67
N SER A 171 4.43 1.83 -7.38
CA SER A 171 5.47 2.72 -6.85
C SER A 171 6.61 1.89 -6.25
N LEU A 172 7.84 2.14 -6.70
CA LEU A 172 9.03 1.44 -6.20
C LEU A 172 9.72 2.27 -5.09
N PRO A 173 10.08 1.65 -3.95
CA PRO A 173 10.83 2.35 -2.91
C PRO A 173 12.25 2.68 -3.40
N ASN A 174 12.80 3.81 -2.94
CA ASN A 174 14.11 4.29 -3.41
C ASN A 174 15.28 3.34 -3.11
N SER A 175 15.12 2.46 -2.13
CA SER A 175 16.10 1.45 -1.74
C SER A 175 16.13 0.24 -2.68
N LEU A 176 15.06 -0.01 -3.45
CA LEU A 176 14.92 -1.23 -4.26
C LEU A 176 15.97 -1.26 -5.37
N LYS A 177 16.73 -2.36 -5.43
CA LYS A 177 17.81 -2.57 -6.40
C LYS A 177 17.51 -3.67 -7.39
N GLY A 178 16.73 -4.67 -7.00
CA GLY A 178 16.55 -5.87 -7.81
C GLY A 178 15.11 -6.35 -7.85
N ILE A 179 14.68 -6.75 -9.05
CA ILE A 179 13.44 -7.50 -9.26
C ILE A 179 13.79 -8.74 -10.07
N ASP A 180 13.55 -9.89 -9.47
CA ASP A 180 13.96 -11.18 -10.01
C ASP A 180 12.94 -11.77 -10.98
N ARG A 181 13.21 -13.00 -11.42
CA ARG A 181 12.47 -13.65 -12.48
C ARG A 181 11.02 -13.87 -12.05
N HIS A 182 10.09 -13.58 -12.96
CA HIS A 182 8.67 -13.87 -12.74
C HIS A 182 8.04 -13.23 -11.49
N SER A 183 8.74 -12.31 -10.79
CA SER A 183 8.31 -11.79 -9.48
C SER A 183 6.91 -11.19 -9.50
N PHE A 184 6.49 -10.54 -10.60
CA PHE A 184 5.17 -9.93 -10.80
C PHE A 184 4.49 -10.44 -12.09
N THR A 185 4.75 -11.67 -12.52
CA THR A 185 4.01 -12.26 -13.65
C THR A 185 2.51 -12.32 -13.32
N LYS A 186 1.67 -11.84 -14.26
CA LYS A 186 0.21 -11.63 -14.15
C LYS A 186 -0.28 -10.49 -13.27
N ALA A 187 0.62 -9.69 -12.69
CA ALA A 187 0.21 -8.40 -12.15
C ALA A 187 -0.33 -7.53 -13.30
N LEU A 188 -1.45 -6.87 -13.09
CA LEU A 188 -2.16 -6.07 -14.09
C LEU A 188 -1.87 -4.57 -13.91
N PHE A 189 -0.69 -4.22 -13.39
CA PHE A 189 -0.28 -2.84 -13.16
C PHE A 189 -0.43 -1.99 -14.43
N THR A 190 -0.87 -0.76 -14.25
CA THR A 190 -1.13 0.22 -15.32
C THR A 190 -0.30 1.49 -15.14
N GLY A 191 -0.36 2.41 -16.12
CA GLY A 191 0.23 3.72 -16.01
C GLY A 191 1.73 3.76 -16.31
N THR A 192 2.43 4.71 -15.67
CA THR A 192 3.86 4.92 -15.88
C THR A 192 4.69 4.11 -14.88
N PHE A 193 5.60 3.28 -15.38
CA PHE A 193 6.55 2.54 -14.58
C PHE A 193 7.90 3.26 -14.51
N ASP A 194 8.30 3.67 -13.29
CA ASP A 194 9.54 4.41 -13.03
C ASP A 194 10.65 3.46 -12.54
N LEU A 195 11.78 3.41 -13.28
CA LEU A 195 12.90 2.51 -13.02
C LEU A 195 14.08 3.16 -12.28
N LYS A 196 13.94 4.41 -11.82
CA LYS A 196 15.04 5.29 -11.38
C LYS A 196 16.11 4.66 -10.48
N ASN A 197 15.74 3.76 -9.58
CA ASN A 197 16.63 3.25 -8.52
C ASN A 197 17.06 1.78 -8.69
N LEU A 198 16.51 1.09 -9.69
CA LEU A 198 16.80 -0.32 -9.93
C LEU A 198 18.19 -0.49 -10.55
N ASN A 199 18.85 -1.59 -10.21
CA ASN A 199 20.10 -2.04 -10.81
C ASN A 199 19.84 -3.10 -11.90
N TYR A 200 18.79 -3.91 -11.72
CA TYR A 200 18.42 -4.94 -12.67
C TYR A 200 16.93 -5.31 -12.60
N ILE A 201 16.42 -5.87 -13.69
CA ILE A 201 15.11 -6.52 -13.77
C ILE A 201 15.28 -7.80 -14.60
N GLN A 202 14.97 -8.94 -14.00
CA GLN A 202 15.18 -10.24 -14.64
C GLN A 202 14.07 -10.62 -15.62
N ALA A 203 14.29 -11.71 -16.35
CA ALA A 203 13.36 -12.21 -17.35
C ALA A 203 11.95 -12.41 -16.76
N TYR A 204 10.95 -11.95 -17.50
CA TYR A 204 9.53 -12.15 -17.21
C TYR A 204 9.02 -11.58 -15.88
N ALA A 205 9.80 -10.71 -15.22
CA ALA A 205 9.38 -10.04 -13.98
C ALA A 205 7.98 -9.43 -14.11
N PHE A 206 7.68 -8.81 -15.25
CA PHE A 206 6.41 -8.13 -15.58
C PHE A 206 5.88 -8.63 -16.94
N LEU A 207 5.66 -9.95 -17.06
CA LEU A 207 5.27 -10.59 -18.33
C LEU A 207 3.85 -10.25 -18.81
N ASP A 208 2.90 -9.99 -17.92
CA ASP A 208 1.48 -9.79 -18.27
C ASP A 208 0.92 -8.48 -17.68
N THR A 209 1.79 -7.47 -17.58
CA THR A 209 1.43 -6.12 -17.13
C THR A 209 0.79 -5.26 -18.22
N ASN A 210 0.13 -4.19 -17.80
CA ASN A 210 -0.54 -3.22 -18.67
C ASN A 210 0.10 -1.82 -18.54
N PHE A 211 1.42 -1.74 -18.32
CA PHE A 211 2.11 -0.45 -18.28
C PHE A 211 2.03 0.27 -19.64
N ASP A 212 1.66 1.55 -19.60
CA ASP A 212 1.56 2.41 -20.77
C ASP A 212 2.92 3.00 -21.18
N ARG A 213 3.77 3.26 -20.18
CA ARG A 213 5.02 3.99 -20.35
C ARG A 213 6.05 3.56 -19.32
N VAL A 214 7.33 3.53 -19.72
CA VAL A 214 8.47 3.34 -18.83
C VAL A 214 9.33 4.61 -18.81
N VAL A 215 9.83 5.00 -17.63
CA VAL A 215 10.69 6.18 -17.44
C VAL A 215 11.90 5.89 -16.56
N ASN A 216 12.90 6.76 -16.61
CA ASN A 216 14.13 6.71 -15.81
C ASN A 216 14.90 5.38 -15.90
N ASP A 217 14.97 4.83 -17.11
CA ASP A 217 15.61 3.57 -17.51
C ASP A 217 17.15 3.67 -17.59
N ASN A 218 17.79 4.28 -16.59
CA ASN A 218 19.24 4.52 -16.61
C ASN A 218 20.09 3.24 -16.54
N ILE A 219 19.48 2.11 -16.20
CA ILE A 219 20.08 0.78 -16.24
C ILE A 219 19.83 0.15 -17.60
N GLY A 220 20.83 0.21 -18.49
CA GLY A 220 20.70 -0.24 -19.87
C GLY A 220 20.10 -1.65 -20.04
N ILE A 221 19.56 -1.89 -21.24
CA ILE A 221 19.02 -3.21 -21.61
C ILE A 221 20.17 -4.21 -21.72
N SER A 222 19.97 -5.38 -21.11
CA SER A 222 20.92 -6.48 -21.21
C SER A 222 20.98 -7.08 -22.61
N ASN A 223 22.19 -7.46 -23.02
CA ASN A 223 22.43 -8.29 -24.19
C ASN A 223 22.22 -9.80 -23.93
N ASP A 224 21.95 -10.21 -22.68
CA ASP A 224 21.72 -11.60 -22.34
C ASP A 224 20.40 -12.09 -22.94
N SER A 225 20.49 -13.22 -23.65
CA SER A 225 19.34 -13.94 -24.20
C SER A 225 18.97 -15.15 -23.36
N ASN A 226 19.85 -15.56 -22.44
CA ASN A 226 19.61 -16.68 -21.56
C ASN A 226 18.58 -16.25 -20.53
N GLU A 227 17.42 -16.89 -20.62
CA GLU A 227 16.38 -16.62 -19.67
C GLU A 227 16.81 -17.10 -18.30
N GLU A 228 17.40 -18.28 -18.15
CA GLU A 228 17.71 -18.98 -16.88
C GLU A 228 18.82 -18.34 -16.02
N ARG A 229 19.61 -17.38 -16.52
CA ARG A 229 20.69 -16.73 -15.75
C ARG A 229 20.34 -15.29 -15.34
N PRO A 230 20.78 -14.84 -14.15
CA PRO A 230 20.64 -13.45 -13.77
C PRO A 230 21.42 -12.55 -14.71
N THR A 231 20.76 -11.53 -15.24
CA THR A 231 21.38 -10.50 -16.05
C THR A 231 21.78 -9.26 -15.24
N LYS A 232 22.75 -8.50 -15.76
CA LYS A 232 22.95 -7.09 -15.38
C LYS A 232 21.94 -6.21 -16.14
N GLY A 233 21.40 -5.17 -15.50
CA GLY A 233 20.44 -4.25 -16.13
C GLY A 233 19.07 -4.87 -16.41
N ILE A 234 18.36 -4.36 -17.41
CA ILE A 234 16.99 -4.79 -17.74
C ILE A 234 17.02 -5.93 -18.75
N HIS A 235 16.52 -7.11 -18.40
CA HIS A 235 16.40 -8.21 -19.36
C HIS A 235 15.45 -7.84 -20.50
N LYS A 236 15.77 -8.19 -21.75
CA LYS A 236 14.96 -7.83 -22.94
C LYS A 236 13.52 -8.39 -22.95
N LYS A 237 13.25 -9.39 -22.11
CA LYS A 237 11.91 -9.99 -21.87
C LYS A 237 11.37 -9.73 -20.47
N SER A 238 11.88 -8.71 -19.76
CA SER A 238 11.48 -8.41 -18.38
C SER A 238 10.10 -7.78 -18.28
N ILE A 239 9.81 -6.79 -19.14
CA ILE A 239 8.60 -5.97 -19.07
C ILE A 239 7.84 -6.08 -20.39
N ARG A 240 6.61 -6.58 -20.32
CA ARG A 240 5.66 -6.55 -21.43
C ARG A 240 4.72 -5.36 -21.25
N MET A 241 4.66 -4.52 -22.27
CA MET A 241 3.85 -3.30 -22.29
C MET A 241 2.40 -3.61 -22.65
N VAL A 242 1.50 -2.66 -22.41
CA VAL A 242 0.05 -2.78 -22.73
C VAL A 242 -0.22 -3.12 -24.22
N ASN A 243 0.66 -2.71 -25.13
CA ASN A 243 0.55 -3.01 -26.56
C ASN A 243 1.01 -4.44 -26.94
N GLY A 244 1.37 -5.27 -25.96
CA GLY A 244 1.81 -6.65 -26.13
C GLY A 244 3.30 -6.82 -26.48
N SER A 245 4.04 -5.74 -26.74
CA SER A 245 5.47 -5.78 -27.04
C SER A 245 6.32 -5.76 -25.76
N TYR A 246 7.58 -6.21 -25.86
CA TYR A 246 8.54 -6.06 -24.77
C TYR A 246 9.19 -4.68 -24.80
N TYR A 247 9.47 -4.14 -23.62
CA TYR A 247 10.24 -2.93 -23.47
C TYR A 247 11.71 -3.15 -23.83
N HIS A 248 12.27 -2.26 -24.65
CA HIS A 248 13.64 -2.34 -25.16
C HIS A 248 14.46 -1.07 -24.88
N GLY A 249 14.10 -0.30 -23.84
CA GLY A 249 14.79 0.95 -23.50
C GLY A 249 14.31 2.12 -24.37
N LYS A 250 14.70 3.34 -24.00
CA LYS A 250 14.58 4.49 -24.91
C LYS A 250 15.57 4.34 -26.07
N LYS A 251 15.07 4.54 -27.30
CA LYS A 251 15.90 4.74 -28.49
C LYS A 251 16.61 6.10 -28.41
#